data_AF-A0AAD4XFU2-F1
#
_entry.id   AF-A0AAD4XFU2-F1
#
_cell.length_a   1.000
_cell.length_b   1.000
_cell.length_c   1.000
_cell.angle_alpha   90.00
_cell.angle_beta   90.00
_cell.angle_gamma   90.00
#
_symmetry.space_group_name_H-M   'P 1'
#
loop_
_entity.id
_entity.type
_entity.pdbx_description
1 polymer ?
#
loop_
_entity_poly.entity_id
_entity_poly.type
_entity_poly.pdbx_seq_one_letter_code
_entity_poly.pdbx_strand_id
1 'polypeptide(L)' 'TGGTVVFKGENLLDMEPEERSFAGLFMSFQSPVEIPGVSNSNFLNMAYNACRKKLVFRSLDHLSFTTTYLGGLK' A
#
# COMPACT_ATOMS: atom_id res chain seq x y z
N THR A 1 -26.90 -6.46 -9.85
CA THR A 1 -26.69 -5.96 -8.47
C THR A 1 -26.20 -4.54 -8.56
N GLY A 2 -26.71 -3.63 -7.72
CA GLY A 2 -26.37 -2.21 -7.76
C GLY A 2 -26.16 -1.65 -6.35
N GLY A 3 -25.48 -0.51 -6.27
CA GLY A 3 -25.17 0.16 -5.00
C GLY A 3 -24.01 1.15 -5.17
N THR A 4 -23.69 1.86 -4.10
CA THR A 4 -22.54 2.76 -4.01
C THR A 4 -21.76 2.45 -2.75
N VAL A 5 -20.46 2.70 -2.77
CA VAL A 5 -19.58 2.56 -1.60
C VAL A 5 -18.85 3.87 -1.42
N VAL A 6 -19.31 4.70 -0.47
CA VAL A 6 -18.76 6.03 -0.26
C VAL A 6 -17.71 6.01 0.83
N PHE A 7 -16.52 6.53 0.54
CA PHE A 7 -15.44 6.73 1.49
C PHE A 7 -14.82 8.10 1.29
N LYS A 8 -14.68 8.87 2.37
CA LYS A 8 -14.18 10.26 2.34
C LYS A 8 -14.89 11.18 1.32
N GLY A 9 -16.18 10.92 1.07
CA GLY A 9 -17.00 11.72 0.15
C GLY A 9 -16.92 11.29 -1.31
N GLU A 10 -16.14 10.26 -1.64
CA GLU A 10 -15.99 9.76 -3.01
C GLU A 10 -16.52 8.31 -3.13
N ASN A 11 -17.10 7.97 -4.28
CA ASN A 11 -17.61 6.62 -4.54
C ASN A 11 -16.46 5.71 -5.01
N LEU A 12 -16.10 4.72 -4.19
CA LEU A 12 -14.99 3.80 -4.48
C LEU A 12 -15.25 2.91 -5.70
N LEU A 13 -16.51 2.64 -6.04
CA LEU A 13 -16.85 1.77 -7.16
C LEU A 13 -16.47 2.38 -8.52
N ASP A 14 -16.33 3.72 -8.57
CA ASP A 14 -15.96 4.46 -9.78
C ASP A 14 -14.43 4.61 -9.93
N MET A 15 -13.65 4.14 -8.95
CA MET A 15 -12.19 4.25 -8.91
C MET A 15 -11.49 2.96 -9.31
N GLU A 16 -10.28 3.07 -9.87
CA GLU A 16 -9.38 1.93 -10.04
C GLU A 16 -8.82 1.43 -8.68
N PRO A 17 -8.43 0.15 -8.55
CA PRO A 17 -7.92 -0.40 -7.28
C PRO A 17 -6.77 0.39 -6.65
N GLU A 18 -5.86 0.90 -7.46
CA GLU A 18 -4.73 1.72 -7.02
C GLU A 18 -5.18 3.05 -6.43
N GLU A 19 -6.17 3.69 -7.04
CA GLU A 19 -6.75 4.95 -6.57
C GLU A 19 -7.47 4.77 -5.23
N ARG A 20 -8.19 3.65 -5.07
CA ARG A 20 -8.78 3.26 -3.79
C ARG A 20 -7.70 3.10 -2.71
N SER A 21 -6.56 2.50 -3.08
CA SER A 21 -5.43 2.36 -2.16
C SER A 21 -4.87 3.69 -1.71
N PHE A 22 -4.68 4.63 -2.64
CA PHE A 22 -4.21 5.99 -2.33
C PHE A 22 -5.23 6.82 -1.52
N ALA A 23 -6.53 6.59 -1.72
CA ALA A 23 -7.57 7.18 -0.88
C ALA A 23 -7.47 6.72 0.58
N GLY A 24 -6.79 5.59 0.82
CA GLY A 24 -6.50 5.03 2.14
C GLY A 24 -7.19 3.68 2.40
N LEU A 25 -7.75 3.04 1.37
CA LEU A 25 -8.28 1.69 1.50
C LEU A 25 -7.12 0.68 1.51
N PHE A 26 -7.07 -0.17 2.53
CA PHE A 26 -6.12 -1.28 2.61
C PHE A 26 -6.86 -2.60 2.64
N MET A 27 -6.33 -3.60 1.94
CA MET A 27 -6.86 -4.96 1.92
C MET A 27 -5.72 -5.95 2.14
N SER A 28 -5.84 -6.79 3.17
CA SER A 28 -4.98 -7.96 3.32
C SER A 28 -5.58 -9.15 2.59
N PHE A 29 -4.71 -10.02 2.06
CA PHE A 29 -5.12 -11.29 1.49
C PHE A 29 -5.01 -12.38 2.56
N GLN A 30 -6.02 -13.25 2.64
CA GLN A 30 -6.01 -14.40 3.56
C GLN A 30 -4.94 -15.44 3.17
N SER A 31 -4.58 -15.51 1.87
CA SER A 31 -3.51 -16.36 1.34
C SER A 31 -2.82 -15.61 0.21
N PRO A 32 -1.84 -14.75 0.52
CA PRO A 32 -1.13 -13.99 -0.50
C PRO A 32 -0.35 -14.95 -1.40
N VAL A 33 -0.37 -14.68 -2.71
CA VAL A 33 0.43 -15.41 -3.68
C VAL A 33 1.90 -15.00 -3.50
N GLU A 34 2.79 -15.98 -3.36
CA GLU A 34 4.22 -15.72 -3.33
C GLU A 34 4.73 -15.33 -4.72
N ILE A 35 5.54 -14.27 -4.77
CA ILE A 35 6.19 -13.82 -6.01
C ILE A 35 7.65 -14.27 -5.96
N PRO A 36 8.07 -15.22 -6.82
CA PRO A 36 9.45 -15.69 -6.83
C PRO A 36 10.45 -14.54 -7.03
N GLY A 37 11.47 -14.48 -6.19
CA GLY A 37 12.51 -13.44 -6.26
C GLY A 37 12.13 -12.10 -5.62
N VAL A 38 10.93 -11.95 -5.05
CA VAL A 38 10.51 -10.74 -4.33
C VAL A 38 10.33 -11.06 -2.84
N SER A 39 11.17 -10.47 -2.01
CA SER A 39 11.01 -10.60 -0.55
C SER A 39 9.88 -9.71 -0.03
N ASN A 40 9.25 -10.10 1.08
CA ASN A 40 8.21 -9.31 1.74
C ASN A 40 8.72 -7.92 2.14
N SER A 41 9.96 -7.80 2.61
CA SER A 41 10.55 -6.50 2.96
C SER A 41 10.67 -5.57 1.75
N ASN A 42 11.11 -6.11 0.61
CA ASN A 42 11.25 -5.36 -0.63
C ASN A 42 9.87 -4.95 -1.16
N PHE A 43 8.91 -5.88 -1.16
CA PHE A 43 7.53 -5.61 -1.54
C PHE A 43 6.90 -4.48 -0.71
N LEU A 44 7.01 -4.55 0.61
CA LEU A 44 6.50 -3.51 1.51
C LEU A 44 7.21 -2.18 1.32
N ASN A 45 8.53 -2.17 1.12
CA ASN A 45 9.27 -0.93 0.83
C ASN A 45 8.78 -0.28 -0.47
N MET A 46 8.64 -1.06 -1.54
CA MET A 46 8.15 -0.56 -2.83
C MET A 46 6.73 -0.02 -2.74
N ALA A 47 5.81 -0.78 -2.13
CA ALA A 47 4.42 -0.36 -1.94
C ALA A 47 4.32 0.93 -1.10
N TYR A 48 5.09 1.01 -0.02
CA TYR A 48 5.16 2.19 0.82
C TYR A 48 5.66 3.43 0.05
N ASN A 49 6.73 3.26 -0.74
CA ASN A 49 7.29 4.33 -1.55
C ASN A 49 6.36 4.76 -2.70
N ALA A 50 5.60 3.84 -3.30
CA ALA A 50 4.59 4.16 -4.31
C ALA A 50 3.50 5.07 -3.73
N CYS A 51 2.97 4.73 -2.55
CA CYS A 51 2.02 5.59 -1.84
C CYS A 51 2.59 6.96 -1.48
N ARG A 52 3.83 7.01 -0.96
CA ARG A 52 4.49 8.30 -0.62
C ARG A 52 4.68 9.19 -1.82
N LYS A 53 5.10 8.64 -2.96
CA LYS A 53 5.27 9.39 -4.21
C LYS A 53 3.95 10.02 -4.67
N LYS A 54 2.85 9.27 -4.60
CA LYS A 54 1.51 9.78 -4.98
C LYS A 54 1.04 10.90 -4.04
N LEU A 55 1.33 10.77 -2.74
CA LEU A 55 0.96 11.75 -1.71
C LEU A 55 2.00 12.89 -1.55
N VAL A 56 2.96 13.01 -2.47
CA VAL A 56 4.01 14.06 -2.48
C VAL A 56 4.90 14.05 -1.22
N PHE A 57 5.06 12.89 -0.59
CA PHE A 57 6.04 12.68 0.48
C PHE A 57 7.38 12.19 -0.09
N ARG A 58 8.48 12.56 0.57
CA ARG A 58 9.83 12.09 0.22
C ARG A 58 9.91 10.57 0.32
N SER A 59 10.38 9.88 -0.73
CA SER A 59 10.63 8.44 -0.69
C SER A 59 11.72 8.09 0.32
N LEU A 60 11.60 6.92 0.94
CA LEU A 60 12.62 6.39 1.84
C LEU A 60 13.49 5.37 1.11
N ASP A 61 14.79 5.40 1.38
CA ASP A 61 15.71 4.36 0.99
C ASP A 61 15.47 3.08 1.80
N HIS A 62 16.01 1.95 1.32
CA HIS A 62 15.76 0.65 1.91
C HIS A 62 16.24 0.56 3.37
N LEU A 63 17.44 1.08 3.67
CA LEU A 63 18.03 1.03 5.01
C LEU A 63 17.20 1.83 6.00
N SER A 64 16.87 3.09 5.67
CA SER A 64 16.01 3.90 6.53
C SER A 64 14.65 3.26 6.75
N PHE A 65 14.04 2.68 5.71
CA PHE A 65 12.77 1.98 5.84
C PHE A 65 12.87 0.78 6.80
N THR A 66 13.88 -0.07 6.64
CA THR A 66 14.08 -1.23 7.51
C THR A 66 14.31 -0.79 8.95
N THR A 67 15.19 0.18 9.21
CA THR A 67 15.48 0.65 10.57
C THR A 67 14.25 1.27 11.23
N THR A 68 13.51 2.12 10.54
CA THR A 68 12.37 2.84 11.12
C THR A 68 11.13 1.97 11.30
N TYR A 69 10.81 1.08 10.35
CA TYR A 69 9.51 0.39 10.32
C TYR A 69 9.59 -1.11 10.59
N LEU A 70 10.75 -1.74 10.40
CA LEU A 70 10.95 -3.18 10.66
C LEU A 70 11.88 -3.44 11.84
N GLY A 71 12.70 -2.46 12.24
CA GLY A 71 13.71 -2.59 13.30
C GLY A 71 13.14 -2.75 14.72
N GLY A 72 11.86 -2.41 14.93
CA GLY A 72 11.16 -2.56 16.22
C GLY A 72 10.51 -3.92 16.46
N LEU A 73 10.57 -4.85 15.49
CA LEU A 73 9.97 -6.20 15.59
C LEU A 73 10.95 -7.23 16.18
N LYS A 74 11.72 -6.83 17.21
CA LYS A 74 12.47 -7.78 18.04
C LYS A 74 11.68 -8.13 19.30
#